data_AF-A0A5H2XKW8-F1
#
_entry.id   AF-A0A5H2XKW8-F1
#
_cell.length_a   1.000
_cell.length_b   1.000
_cell.length_c   1.000
_cell.angle_alpha   90.00
_cell.angle_beta   90.00
_cell.angle_gamma   90.00
#
_symmetry.space_group_name_H-M   'P 1'
#
loop_
_entity.id
_entity.type
_entity.pdbx_description
1 polymer ?
#
loop_
_entity_poly.entity_id
_entity_poly.type
_entity_poly.pdbx_seq_one_letter_code
_entity_poly.pdbx_strand_id
1 'polypeptide(L)'
;MIFADLNLEPSTGNYFPTIFFNEFWLLRDKMIAINETVKELALNLEVGPISMTKWQLFLQIDQSFQIHRSYGSMLEGEADELKRVFLEGNPYLLGITMVVSLLHSVFDFLAFKNDIQFWNKNKSMEGLSAKSVIVSFICQLIVFLYLLDNDTSWMILISSGIGCCIEFWKIGKAMHIEIDRTGRIPMLRFRDRESYAGNKTKEYDDMAMKYLSYVLFFLVACSSVYSLKYERHRSWYSWILSSLTSCVYMFGFIMMCPQLFINYKLKSVAHLPWRQMTYKFLNTIIDDLFAFVIKMPILHRLSVFRDDVIFLIYVYQRWIYPVDKKRVNEFGFSGDDEVTDGAVDTAVKEEEKKTN
;
A
#
# COMPACT_ATOMS: atom_id res chain seq x y z
N MET A 1 37.12 2.26 -10.18
CA MET A 1 36.94 1.75 -8.80
C MET A 1 37.49 0.33 -8.59
N ILE A 2 37.79 -0.44 -9.64
CA ILE A 2 38.15 -1.89 -9.57
C ILE A 2 39.55 -2.17 -8.98
N PHE A 3 40.45 -1.18 -8.95
CA PHE A 3 41.83 -1.34 -8.47
C PHE A 3 42.06 -0.85 -7.02
N ALA A 4 41.03 -0.36 -6.34
CA ALA A 4 41.20 0.20 -4.99
C ALA A 4 41.51 -0.87 -3.93
N ASP A 5 41.01 -2.10 -4.12
CA ASP A 5 41.17 -3.20 -3.15
C ASP A 5 42.34 -4.15 -3.48
N LEU A 6 43.09 -3.85 -4.55
CA LEU A 6 44.28 -4.61 -4.96
C LEU A 6 45.53 -3.87 -4.51
N ASN A 7 46.20 -4.40 -3.50
CA ASN A 7 47.49 -3.88 -3.06
C ASN A 7 48.58 -4.35 -4.05
N LEU A 8 49.19 -3.39 -4.74
CA LEU A 8 50.31 -3.63 -5.66
C LEU A 8 51.63 -3.43 -4.93
N GLU A 9 52.59 -4.31 -5.16
CA GLU A 9 53.96 -4.14 -4.72
C GLU A 9 54.65 -3.06 -5.57
N PRO A 10 55.11 -1.94 -4.98
CA PRO A 10 55.62 -0.79 -5.75
C PRO A 10 56.87 -1.08 -6.59
N SER A 11 57.64 -2.10 -6.21
CA SER A 11 58.95 -2.43 -6.80
C SER A 11 58.88 -3.45 -7.93
N THR A 12 57.94 -4.41 -7.87
CA THR A 12 57.85 -5.53 -8.82
C THR A 12 56.60 -5.47 -9.70
N GLY A 13 55.60 -4.67 -9.34
CA GLY A 13 54.30 -4.64 -10.01
C GLY A 13 53.44 -5.88 -9.76
N ASN A 14 53.87 -6.78 -8.86
CA ASN A 14 53.10 -7.96 -8.46
C ASN A 14 52.04 -7.60 -7.42
N TYR A 15 51.01 -8.44 -7.30
CA TYR A 15 49.93 -8.24 -6.33
C TYR A 15 50.29 -8.88 -4.98
N PHE A 16 50.02 -8.19 -3.88
CA PHE A 16 50.01 -8.81 -2.57
C PHE A 16 48.85 -9.81 -2.45
N PRO A 17 49.00 -10.88 -1.65
CA PRO A 17 47.89 -11.77 -1.36
C PRO A 17 46.76 -11.00 -0.65
N THR A 18 45.67 -10.74 -1.36
CA THR A 18 44.49 -10.07 -0.79
C THR A 18 43.72 -11.06 0.08
N ILE A 19 43.51 -10.70 1.34
CA ILE A 19 42.63 -11.42 2.27
C ILE A 19 41.26 -10.76 2.22
N PHE A 20 40.23 -11.53 1.85
CA PHE A 20 38.85 -11.07 1.82
C PHE A 20 38.05 -11.74 2.93
N PHE A 21 37.48 -10.95 3.82
CA PHE A 21 36.56 -11.43 4.85
C PHE A 21 35.15 -11.48 4.26
N ASN A 22 34.63 -12.68 4.06
CA ASN A 22 33.29 -12.85 3.53
C ASN A 22 32.24 -12.85 4.65
N GLU A 23 31.71 -11.67 4.95
CA GLU A 23 30.60 -11.51 5.90
C GLU A 23 29.23 -11.59 5.20
N PHE A 24 29.19 -11.73 3.87
CA PHE A 24 27.94 -11.69 3.10
C PHE A 24 26.96 -12.78 3.55
N TRP A 25 27.44 -13.99 3.82
CA TRP A 25 26.61 -15.13 4.21
C TRP A 25 26.30 -15.22 5.71
N LEU A 26 26.79 -14.26 6.52
CA LEU A 26 26.47 -14.20 7.94
C LEU A 26 25.11 -13.53 8.13
N LEU A 27 24.12 -14.36 8.46
CA LEU A 27 22.77 -13.93 8.83
C LEU A 27 22.77 -13.41 10.28
N ARG A 28 22.14 -12.27 10.54
CA ARG A 28 22.00 -11.68 11.88
C ARG A 28 21.27 -12.61 12.84
N ASP A 29 20.26 -13.33 12.34
CA ASP A 29 19.49 -14.32 13.09
C ASP A 29 20.36 -15.44 13.70
N LYS A 30 21.52 -15.70 13.10
CA LYS A 30 22.47 -16.75 13.52
C LYS A 30 23.58 -16.21 14.40
N MET A 31 23.65 -14.89 14.61
CA MET A 31 24.61 -14.29 15.52
C MET A 31 24.21 -14.51 16.97
N ILE A 32 25.20 -14.79 17.82
CA ILE A 32 25.01 -14.98 19.25
C ILE A 32 25.03 -13.60 19.91
N ALA A 33 23.96 -13.24 20.61
CA ALA A 33 23.91 -12.00 21.39
C ALA A 33 24.92 -12.06 22.54
N ILE A 34 25.84 -11.10 22.59
CA ILE A 34 26.83 -11.00 23.67
C ILE A 34 26.13 -10.44 24.91
N ASN A 35 26.16 -11.17 26.02
CA ASN A 35 25.59 -10.77 27.30
C ASN A 35 26.49 -11.26 28.46
N GLU A 36 26.17 -10.87 29.70
CA GLU A 36 26.95 -11.22 30.90
C GLU A 36 27.02 -12.75 31.18
N THR A 37 26.09 -13.52 30.63
CA THR A 37 26.04 -14.98 30.77
C THR A 37 26.89 -15.75 29.75
N VAL A 38 27.30 -15.12 28.64
CA VAL A 38 28.12 -15.76 27.60
C VAL A 38 29.61 -15.48 27.87
N LYS A 39 30.34 -16.50 28.35
CA LYS A 39 31.77 -16.40 28.70
C LYS A 39 32.72 -16.94 27.63
N GLU A 40 32.23 -17.78 26.73
CA GLU A 40 33.01 -18.42 25.67
C GLU A 40 32.17 -18.44 24.38
N LEU A 41 32.84 -18.26 23.24
CA LEU A 41 32.21 -18.26 21.92
C LEU A 41 32.91 -19.25 20.99
N ALA A 42 32.14 -20.11 20.32
CA ALA A 42 32.69 -21.01 19.32
C ALA A 42 33.04 -20.24 18.05
N LEU A 43 34.33 -20.19 17.69
CA LEU A 43 34.82 -19.55 16.47
C LEU A 43 34.98 -20.61 15.37
N ASN A 44 34.10 -20.56 14.36
CA ASN A 44 34.21 -21.38 13.15
C ASN A 44 34.86 -20.56 12.04
N LEU A 45 36.05 -20.96 11.59
CA LEU A 45 36.77 -20.32 10.49
C LEU A 45 36.81 -21.27 9.29
N GLU A 46 36.31 -20.81 8.15
CA GLU A 46 36.48 -21.49 6.87
C GLU A 46 37.45 -20.66 6.00
N VAL A 47 38.56 -21.29 5.60
CA VAL A 47 39.59 -20.65 4.78
C VAL A 47 39.70 -21.41 3.46
N GLY A 48 39.50 -20.72 2.35
CA GLY A 48 39.56 -21.32 1.02
C GLY A 48 39.93 -20.30 -0.06
N PRO A 49 40.50 -20.75 -1.19
CA PRO A 49 40.79 -19.89 -2.32
C PRO A 49 39.49 -19.45 -3.01
N ILE A 50 39.45 -18.19 -3.47
CA ILE A 50 38.32 -17.63 -4.23
C ILE A 50 38.82 -17.20 -5.62
N SER A 51 38.02 -17.46 -6.66
CA SER A 51 38.34 -16.94 -8.00
C SER A 51 38.16 -15.43 -8.06
N MET A 52 38.94 -14.77 -8.92
CA MET A 52 38.87 -13.31 -9.11
C MET A 52 37.45 -12.84 -9.47
N THR A 53 36.76 -13.58 -10.36
CA THR A 53 35.40 -13.25 -10.79
C THR A 53 34.38 -13.38 -9.66
N LYS A 54 34.51 -14.42 -8.82
CA LYS A 54 33.61 -14.63 -7.68
C LYS A 54 33.84 -13.56 -6.61
N TRP A 55 35.11 -13.19 -6.37
CA TRP A 55 35.46 -12.11 -5.46
C TRP A 55 34.91 -10.76 -5.94
N GLN A 56 35.09 -10.42 -7.22
CA GLN A 56 34.54 -9.21 -7.82
C GLN A 56 33.02 -9.16 -7.72
N LEU A 57 32.33 -10.29 -7.96
CA LEU A 57 30.89 -10.37 -7.81
C LEU A 57 30.46 -10.08 -6.36
N PHE A 58 31.14 -10.64 -5.36
CA PHE A 58 30.82 -10.36 -3.96
C PHE A 58 31.06 -8.91 -3.57
N LEU A 59 32.16 -8.29 -4.03
CA LEU A 59 32.38 -6.86 -3.80
C LEU A 59 31.28 -6.00 -4.44
N GLN A 60 30.90 -6.32 -5.67
CA GLN A 60 29.83 -5.60 -6.37
C GLN A 60 28.48 -5.75 -5.67
N ILE A 61 28.14 -6.96 -5.21
CA ILE A 61 26.92 -7.23 -4.46
C ILE A 61 26.95 -6.50 -3.11
N ASP A 62 28.05 -6.58 -2.37
CA ASP A 62 28.16 -5.94 -1.06
C ASP A 62 28.08 -4.41 -1.18
N GLN A 63 28.77 -3.82 -2.16
CA GLN A 63 28.65 -2.41 -2.49
C GLN A 63 27.21 -2.05 -2.89
N SER A 64 26.54 -2.88 -3.69
CA SER A 64 25.15 -2.64 -4.11
C SER A 64 24.21 -2.70 -2.91
N PHE A 65 24.38 -3.69 -2.02
CA PHE A 65 23.60 -3.82 -0.79
C PHE A 65 23.86 -2.66 0.17
N GLN A 66 25.10 -2.21 0.32
CA GLN A 66 25.45 -1.03 1.12
C GLN A 66 24.85 0.25 0.53
N ILE A 67 24.85 0.40 -0.80
CA ILE A 67 24.16 1.49 -1.51
C ILE A 67 22.65 1.39 -1.25
N HIS A 68 22.04 0.22 -1.44
CA HIS A 68 20.62 0.02 -1.21
C HIS A 68 20.19 0.27 0.25
N ARG A 69 21.04 -0.09 1.21
CA ARG A 69 20.86 0.16 2.66
C ARG A 69 21.05 1.63 3.00
N SER A 70 22.06 2.30 2.42
CA SER A 70 22.34 3.72 2.67
C SER A 70 21.29 4.65 2.04
N TYR A 71 20.73 4.27 0.89
CA TYR A 71 19.55 4.92 0.32
C TYR A 71 18.23 4.49 0.97
N GLY A 72 18.24 3.57 1.94
CA GLY A 72 17.05 3.06 2.63
C GLY A 72 16.14 2.18 1.78
N SER A 73 16.43 2.00 0.49
CA SER A 73 15.65 1.20 -0.48
C SER A 73 15.51 -0.30 -0.13
N MET A 74 16.35 -0.79 0.79
CA MET A 74 16.30 -2.16 1.31
C MET A 74 16.47 -2.10 2.82
N LEU A 75 15.47 -2.60 3.55
CA LEU A 75 15.52 -2.62 5.01
C LEU A 75 16.65 -3.52 5.51
N GLU A 76 17.18 -3.22 6.70
CA GLU A 76 18.23 -4.04 7.32
C GLU A 76 17.85 -5.53 7.44
N GLY A 77 16.55 -5.83 7.55
CA GLY A 77 15.99 -7.19 7.57
C GLY A 77 15.71 -7.78 6.18
N GLU A 78 15.37 -6.97 5.18
CA GLU A 78 15.13 -7.44 3.80
C GLU A 78 16.42 -7.93 3.14
N ALA A 79 17.54 -7.28 3.42
CA ALA A 79 18.86 -7.72 2.98
C ALA A 79 19.20 -9.12 3.51
N ASP A 80 18.84 -9.37 4.77
CA ASP A 80 19.09 -10.65 5.45
C ASP A 80 18.11 -11.73 5.00
N GLU A 81 16.84 -11.38 4.75
CA GLU A 81 15.87 -12.29 4.11
C GLU A 81 16.29 -12.62 2.67
N LEU A 82 16.83 -11.66 1.89
CA LEU A 82 17.42 -11.95 0.58
C LEU A 82 18.58 -12.94 0.69
N LYS A 83 19.53 -12.69 1.61
CA LYS A 83 20.63 -13.62 1.90
C LYS A 83 20.12 -14.99 2.32
N ARG A 84 19.08 -15.05 3.15
CA ARG A 84 18.40 -16.28 3.56
C ARG A 84 17.79 -17.00 2.38
N VAL A 85 17.12 -16.29 1.46
CA VAL A 85 16.56 -16.87 0.25
C VAL A 85 17.67 -17.38 -0.68
N PHE A 86 18.84 -16.75 -0.74
CA PHE A 86 19.99 -17.25 -1.48
C PHE A 86 20.68 -18.47 -0.81
N LEU A 87 20.70 -18.54 0.52
CA LEU A 87 21.34 -19.62 1.31
C LEU A 87 20.43 -20.84 1.52
N GLU A 88 19.20 -20.58 1.94
CA GLU A 88 18.21 -21.55 2.38
C GLU A 88 17.04 -21.69 1.39
N GLY A 89 16.86 -20.72 0.48
CA GLY A 89 15.67 -20.59 -0.35
C GLY A 89 15.77 -21.23 -1.74
N ASN A 90 14.59 -21.53 -2.28
CA ASN A 90 14.43 -21.98 -3.65
C ASN A 90 14.61 -20.78 -4.62
N PRO A 91 15.54 -20.83 -5.59
CA PRO A 91 15.76 -19.73 -6.55
C PRO A 91 14.50 -19.35 -7.36
N TYR A 92 13.54 -20.27 -7.51
CA TYR A 92 12.24 -19.95 -8.10
C TYR A 92 11.41 -18.97 -7.24
N LEU A 93 11.47 -19.09 -5.92
CA LEU A 93 10.76 -18.18 -5.01
C LEU A 93 11.31 -16.75 -5.14
N LEU A 94 12.63 -16.60 -5.21
CA LEU A 94 13.29 -15.31 -5.40
C LEU A 94 12.87 -14.64 -6.72
N GLY A 95 12.89 -15.40 -7.81
CA GLY A 95 12.47 -14.90 -9.12
C GLY A 95 11.02 -14.44 -9.13
N ILE A 96 10.13 -15.20 -8.48
CA ILE A 96 8.72 -14.83 -8.32
C ILE A 96 8.59 -13.52 -7.53
N THR A 97 9.26 -13.39 -6.38
CA THR A 97 9.22 -12.17 -5.57
C THR A 97 9.63 -10.93 -6.36
N MET A 98 10.71 -11.01 -7.14
CA MET A 98 11.16 -9.88 -7.97
C MET A 98 10.13 -9.49 -9.04
N VAL A 99 9.58 -10.47 -9.76
CA VAL A 99 8.55 -10.22 -10.78
C VAL A 99 7.29 -9.61 -10.15
N VAL A 100 6.89 -10.13 -9.00
CA VAL A 100 5.72 -9.65 -8.27
C VAL A 100 5.92 -8.22 -7.75
N SER A 101 7.13 -7.85 -7.28
CA SER A 101 7.46 -6.47 -6.87
C SER A 101 7.32 -5.47 -8.02
N LEU A 102 7.80 -5.87 -9.20
CA LEU A 102 7.70 -5.05 -10.40
C LEU A 102 6.24 -4.89 -10.84
N LEU A 103 5.46 -5.97 -10.84
CA LEU A 103 4.05 -5.92 -11.19
C LEU A 103 3.24 -5.04 -10.22
N HIS A 104 3.51 -5.14 -8.92
CA HIS A 104 2.89 -4.29 -7.90
C HIS A 104 3.08 -2.81 -8.21
N SER A 105 4.34 -2.40 -8.46
CA SER A 105 4.67 -1.00 -8.78
C SER A 105 3.97 -0.51 -10.06
N VAL A 106 3.82 -1.38 -11.06
CA VAL A 106 3.12 -1.04 -12.31
C VAL A 106 1.62 -0.86 -12.08
N PHE A 107 1.00 -1.75 -11.31
CA PHE A 107 -0.43 -1.69 -11.04
C PHE A 107 -0.80 -0.52 -10.12
N ASP A 108 0.03 -0.18 -9.13
CA ASP A 108 -0.09 1.06 -8.35
C ASP A 108 -0.07 2.29 -9.24
N PHE A 109 0.90 2.37 -10.15
CA PHE A 109 0.96 3.48 -11.10
C PHE A 109 -0.28 3.57 -11.99
N LEU A 110 -0.78 2.43 -12.48
CA LEU A 110 -2.00 2.39 -13.29
C LEU A 110 -3.24 2.79 -12.48
N ALA A 111 -3.34 2.38 -11.21
CA ALA A 111 -4.41 2.75 -10.31
C ALA A 111 -4.40 4.27 -10.05
N PHE A 112 -3.24 4.85 -9.72
CA PHE A 112 -3.09 6.29 -9.54
C PHE A 112 -3.42 7.08 -10.81
N LYS A 113 -2.92 6.64 -11.96
CA LYS A 113 -3.20 7.28 -13.24
C LYS A 113 -4.71 7.29 -13.54
N ASN A 114 -5.40 6.17 -13.32
CA ASN A 114 -6.83 6.07 -13.57
C ASN A 114 -7.64 6.97 -12.63
N ASP A 115 -7.26 7.00 -11.35
CA ASP A 115 -7.91 7.83 -10.33
C ASP A 115 -7.73 9.33 -10.59
N ILE A 116 -6.51 9.78 -10.91
CA ILE A 116 -6.25 11.17 -11.33
C ILE A 116 -7.05 11.52 -12.59
N GLN A 117 -7.09 10.62 -13.57
CA GLN A 117 -7.84 10.83 -14.80
C GLN A 117 -9.33 11.01 -14.52
N PHE A 118 -9.91 10.20 -13.63
CA PHE A 118 -11.31 10.31 -13.22
C PHE A 118 -11.60 11.68 -12.59
N TRP A 119 -10.85 12.08 -11.57
CA TRP A 119 -11.05 13.35 -10.87
C TRP A 119 -10.76 14.58 -11.73
N ASN A 120 -9.92 14.44 -12.77
CA ASN A 120 -9.63 15.54 -13.68
C ASN A 120 -10.68 15.67 -14.80
N LYS A 121 -11.25 14.55 -15.27
CA LYS A 121 -12.30 14.54 -16.31
C LYS A 121 -13.70 14.76 -15.76
N ASN A 122 -13.96 14.40 -14.50
CA ASN A 122 -15.30 14.45 -13.94
C ASN A 122 -15.76 15.91 -13.72
N LYS A 123 -16.77 16.34 -14.49
CA LYS A 123 -17.37 17.69 -14.42
C LYS A 123 -18.59 17.76 -13.50
N SER A 124 -19.18 16.62 -13.15
CA SER A 124 -20.32 16.52 -12.24
C SER A 124 -19.88 15.84 -10.95
N MET A 125 -19.87 16.56 -9.83
CA MET A 125 -19.66 15.97 -8.50
C MET A 125 -20.89 15.20 -7.97
N GLU A 126 -21.84 14.87 -8.84
CA GLU A 126 -23.07 14.18 -8.46
C GLU A 126 -22.73 12.77 -7.95
N GLY A 127 -23.01 12.51 -6.67
CA GLY A 127 -22.69 11.25 -5.99
C GLY A 127 -21.35 11.19 -5.24
N LEU A 128 -20.49 12.21 -5.36
CA LEU A 128 -19.24 12.31 -4.58
C LEU A 128 -19.43 13.22 -3.36
N SER A 129 -19.31 12.67 -2.15
CA SER A 129 -19.39 13.44 -0.91
C SER A 129 -18.05 14.11 -0.59
N ALA A 130 -18.02 15.44 -0.46
CA ALA A 130 -16.80 16.14 -0.01
C ALA A 130 -16.33 15.68 1.38
N LYS A 131 -17.27 15.28 2.25
CA LYS A 131 -16.98 14.73 3.56
C LYS A 131 -16.28 13.37 3.47
N SER A 132 -16.68 12.51 2.53
CA SER A 132 -16.01 11.21 2.34
C SER A 132 -14.59 11.39 1.82
N VAL A 133 -14.34 12.37 0.94
CA VAL A 133 -12.98 12.69 0.46
C VAL A 133 -12.05 13.11 1.61
N ILE A 134 -12.53 13.95 2.54
CA ILE A 134 -11.74 14.37 3.71
C ILE A 134 -11.44 13.20 4.63
N VAL A 135 -12.44 12.35 4.90
CA VAL A 135 -12.27 11.16 5.74
C VAL A 135 -11.28 10.18 5.10
N SER A 136 -11.36 9.96 3.79
CA SER A 136 -10.42 9.13 3.04
C SER A 136 -8.98 9.65 3.13
N PHE A 137 -8.77 10.97 2.98
CA PHE A 137 -7.45 11.57 3.15
C PHE A 137 -6.89 11.37 4.57
N ILE A 138 -7.69 11.60 5.62
CA ILE A 138 -7.26 11.39 7.01
C ILE A 138 -6.88 9.93 7.24
N CYS A 139 -7.68 8.99 6.72
CA CYS A 139 -7.39 7.57 6.78
C CYS A 139 -6.06 7.23 6.09
N GLN A 140 -5.86 7.73 4.86
CA GLN A 140 -4.62 7.52 4.10
C GLN A 140 -3.40 8.13 4.81
N LEU A 141 -3.56 9.30 5.42
CA LEU A 141 -2.51 9.97 6.16
C LEU A 141 -2.10 9.18 7.42
N ILE A 142 -3.06 8.65 8.18
CA ILE A 142 -2.79 7.79 9.34
C ILE A 142 -2.03 6.54 8.93
N VAL A 143 -2.46 5.87 7.85
CA VAL A 143 -1.78 4.68 7.32
C VAL A 143 -0.36 5.02 6.86
N PHE A 144 -0.17 6.12 6.13
CA PHE A 144 1.15 6.57 5.70
C PHE A 144 2.08 6.85 6.88
N LEU A 145 1.60 7.57 7.91
CA LEU A 145 2.38 7.82 9.12
C LEU A 145 2.75 6.52 9.85
N TYR A 146 1.84 5.56 9.88
CA TYR A 146 2.11 4.24 10.47
C TYR A 146 3.18 3.47 9.69
N LEU A 147 3.12 3.48 8.36
CA LEU A 147 4.15 2.87 7.52
C LEU A 147 5.51 3.57 7.69
N LEU A 148 5.51 4.89 7.91
CA LEU A 148 6.71 5.67 8.19
C LEU A 148 7.32 5.33 9.57
N ASP A 149 6.49 5.10 10.60
CA ASP A 149 6.96 4.74 11.96
C ASP A 149 7.46 3.29 12.06
N ASN A 150 6.95 2.39 11.22
CA ASN A 150 7.31 0.97 11.22
C ASN A 150 8.54 0.63 10.36
N ASP A 151 9.31 1.63 9.93
CA ASP A 151 10.50 1.43 9.08
C ASP A 151 10.17 0.49 7.89
N THR A 152 9.13 0.81 7.10
CA THR A 152 8.70 -0.02 5.96
C THR A 152 9.53 0.24 4.70
N SER A 153 9.44 -0.66 3.71
CA SER A 153 10.26 -0.54 2.49
C SER A 153 9.94 0.75 1.74
N TRP A 154 10.98 1.41 1.21
CA TRP A 154 10.81 2.68 0.48
C TRP A 154 9.87 2.56 -0.71
N MET A 155 9.79 1.40 -1.35
CA MET A 155 8.86 1.16 -2.46
C MET A 155 7.41 1.35 -2.01
N ILE A 156 7.02 0.74 -0.89
CA ILE A 156 5.67 0.83 -0.32
C ILE A 156 5.45 2.24 0.27
N LEU A 157 6.45 2.79 0.96
CA LEU A 157 6.37 4.12 1.54
C LEU A 157 6.18 5.22 0.48
N ILE A 158 6.92 5.14 -0.64
CA ILE A 158 6.77 6.06 -1.77
C ILE A 158 5.39 5.92 -2.39
N SER A 159 4.93 4.69 -2.66
CA SER A 159 3.59 4.46 -3.22
C SER A 159 2.49 5.02 -2.32
N SER A 160 2.54 4.71 -1.01
CA SER A 160 1.60 5.25 -0.02
C SER A 160 1.67 6.78 0.11
N GLY A 161 2.87 7.36 -0.01
CA GLY A 161 3.09 8.82 0.01
C GLY A 161 2.50 9.52 -1.21
N ILE A 162 2.69 8.96 -2.41
CA ILE A 162 2.05 9.44 -3.65
C ILE A 162 0.53 9.37 -3.50
N GLY A 163 -0.01 8.25 -2.98
CA GLY A 163 -1.44 8.12 -2.68
C GLY A 163 -1.95 9.20 -1.73
N CYS A 164 -1.21 9.51 -0.66
CA CYS A 164 -1.55 10.59 0.26
C CYS A 164 -1.58 11.97 -0.43
N CYS A 165 -0.63 12.26 -1.31
CA CYS A 165 -0.61 13.49 -2.10
C CYS A 165 -1.80 13.59 -3.08
N ILE A 166 -2.18 12.47 -3.71
CA ILE A 166 -3.34 12.40 -4.60
C ILE A 166 -4.63 12.66 -3.82
N GLU A 167 -4.83 12.02 -2.66
CA GLU A 167 -5.99 12.27 -1.80
C GLU A 167 -6.05 13.73 -1.31
N PHE A 168 -4.91 14.33 -0.98
CA PHE A 168 -4.85 15.74 -0.64
C PHE A 168 -5.26 16.64 -1.81
N TRP A 169 -4.80 16.33 -3.03
CA TRP A 169 -5.19 17.06 -4.24
C TRP A 169 -6.70 16.95 -4.51
N LYS A 170 -7.32 15.78 -4.27
CA LYS A 170 -8.77 15.59 -4.39
C LYS A 170 -9.55 16.51 -3.48
N ILE A 171 -9.09 16.76 -2.25
CA ILE A 171 -9.73 17.72 -1.33
C ILE A 171 -9.83 19.12 -1.98
N GLY A 172 -8.75 19.58 -2.62
CA GLY A 172 -8.72 20.87 -3.31
C GLY A 172 -9.67 20.95 -4.50
N LYS A 173 -9.94 19.83 -5.17
CA LYS A 173 -10.94 19.72 -6.25
C LYS A 173 -12.37 19.59 -5.74
N ALA A 174 -12.57 18.85 -4.64
CA ALA A 174 -13.88 18.54 -4.09
C ALA A 174 -14.49 19.69 -3.28
N MET A 175 -13.68 20.64 -2.81
CA MET A 175 -14.15 21.77 -2.01
C MET A 175 -14.05 23.08 -2.79
N HIS A 176 -15.19 23.67 -3.15
CA HIS A 176 -15.27 25.11 -3.38
C HIS A 176 -15.30 25.81 -2.02
N ILE A 177 -14.15 26.32 -1.57
CA ILE A 177 -14.05 27.07 -0.31
C ILE A 177 -14.55 28.49 -0.57
N GLU A 178 -15.84 28.75 -0.34
CA GLU A 178 -16.33 30.12 -0.19
C GLU A 178 -15.98 30.61 1.23
N ILE A 179 -15.00 31.51 1.31
CA ILE A 179 -14.59 32.14 2.56
C ILE A 179 -15.56 33.29 2.85
N ASP A 180 -16.55 33.04 3.70
CA ASP A 180 -17.44 34.07 4.21
C ASP A 180 -16.65 34.96 5.21
N ARG A 181 -16.18 36.13 4.77
CA ARG A 181 -15.38 37.09 5.58
C ARG A 181 -16.25 37.96 6.49
N THR A 182 -17.24 37.38 7.17
CA THR A 182 -18.19 38.14 8.01
C THR A 182 -17.99 37.93 9.52
N GLY A 183 -16.79 37.54 9.98
CA GLY A 183 -16.47 37.43 11.41
C GLY A 183 -14.99 37.21 11.76
N ARG A 184 -14.62 37.47 13.03
CA ARG A 184 -13.24 37.41 13.58
C ARG A 184 -12.63 35.99 13.65
N ILE A 185 -13.41 34.94 13.41
CA ILE A 185 -12.94 33.56 13.26
C ILE A 185 -13.56 33.03 11.95
N PRO A 186 -12.77 32.67 10.92
CA PRO A 186 -13.32 32.15 9.68
C PRO A 186 -14.01 30.81 9.94
N MET A 187 -15.34 30.80 9.86
CA MET A 187 -16.14 29.59 10.03
C MET A 187 -16.25 28.89 8.67
N LEU A 188 -15.57 27.74 8.52
CA LEU A 188 -15.68 26.88 7.35
C LEU A 188 -17.13 26.41 7.21
N ARG A 189 -17.89 26.98 6.27
CA ARG A 189 -19.26 26.55 5.98
C ARG A 189 -19.22 25.53 4.84
N PHE A 190 -19.22 24.25 5.20
CA PHE A 190 -19.43 23.16 4.25
C PHE A 190 -20.87 23.20 3.75
N ARG A 191 -21.10 23.77 2.56
CA ARG A 191 -22.38 23.59 1.84
C ARG A 191 -22.27 22.30 1.06
N ASP A 192 -22.86 21.22 1.58
CA ASP A 192 -23.20 20.08 0.74
C ASP A 192 -24.19 20.58 -0.31
N ARG A 193 -23.90 20.30 -1.59
CA ARG A 193 -24.90 20.42 -2.65
C ARG A 193 -25.89 19.29 -2.42
N GLU A 194 -26.87 19.51 -1.54
CA GLU A 194 -27.98 18.59 -1.34
C GLU A 194 -28.76 18.46 -2.65
N SER A 195 -28.36 17.51 -3.47
CA SER A 195 -29.27 16.82 -4.37
C SER A 195 -29.16 15.37 -3.95
N TYR A 196 -30.08 14.94 -3.09
CA TYR A 196 -30.62 13.57 -2.94
C TYR A 196 -31.53 13.55 -1.71
N ALA A 197 -32.63 14.30 -1.81
CA ALA A 197 -33.77 14.17 -0.91
C ALA A 197 -34.70 13.10 -1.50
N GLY A 198 -34.78 11.95 -0.84
CA GLY A 198 -35.86 10.97 -1.04
C GLY A 198 -35.42 9.65 -1.68
N ASN A 199 -34.97 8.70 -0.87
CA ASN A 199 -35.21 7.29 -1.15
C ASN A 199 -35.11 6.46 0.13
N LYS A 200 -35.99 5.46 0.28
CA LYS A 200 -36.06 4.52 1.42
C LYS A 200 -34.73 3.81 1.71
N THR A 201 -33.78 3.86 0.78
CA THR A 201 -32.41 3.34 0.91
C THR A 201 -31.59 4.02 2.01
N LYS A 202 -31.80 5.33 2.27
CA LYS A 202 -30.99 6.09 3.24
C LYS A 202 -31.28 5.74 4.70
N GLU A 203 -32.53 5.42 5.03
CA GLU A 203 -32.91 5.05 6.41
C GLU A 203 -32.30 3.71 6.82
N TYR A 204 -32.22 2.74 5.90
CA TYR A 204 -31.55 1.47 6.15
C TYR A 204 -30.03 1.62 6.22
N ASP A 205 -29.46 2.53 5.43
CA ASP A 205 -28.03 2.86 5.43
C ASP A 205 -27.61 3.52 6.75
N ASP A 206 -28.31 4.56 7.19
CA ASP A 206 -28.02 5.28 8.44
C ASP A 206 -28.18 4.36 9.68
N MET A 207 -29.17 3.47 9.66
CA MET A 207 -29.40 2.53 10.75
C MET A 207 -28.30 1.46 10.82
N ALA A 208 -27.95 0.85 9.69
CA ALA A 208 -26.89 -0.15 9.62
C ALA A 208 -25.52 0.45 10.00
N MET A 209 -25.19 1.63 9.47
CA MET A 209 -23.95 2.34 9.78
C MET A 209 -23.84 2.71 11.25
N LYS A 210 -24.93 3.14 11.89
CA LYS A 210 -24.94 3.49 13.33
C LYS A 210 -24.69 2.27 14.22
N TYR A 211 -25.39 1.15 14.00
CA TYR A 211 -25.18 -0.04 14.81
C TYR A 211 -23.82 -0.69 14.58
N LEU A 212 -23.39 -0.76 13.32
CA LEU A 212 -22.10 -1.32 12.93
C LEU A 212 -20.96 -0.49 13.55
N SER A 213 -21.00 0.84 13.41
CA SER A 213 -19.98 1.73 14.01
C SER A 213 -19.88 1.62 15.54
N TYR A 214 -20.98 1.45 16.29
CA TYR A 214 -20.91 1.25 17.75
C TYR A 214 -20.20 -0.05 18.15
N VAL A 215 -20.56 -1.18 17.53
CA VAL A 215 -19.91 -2.48 17.79
C VAL A 215 -18.43 -2.40 17.48
N LEU A 216 -18.06 -1.69 16.41
CA LEU A 216 -16.68 -1.60 15.96
C LEU A 216 -15.85 -0.62 16.77
N PHE A 217 -16.40 0.51 17.21
CA PHE A 217 -15.71 1.39 18.14
C PHE A 217 -15.39 0.67 19.45
N PHE A 218 -16.31 -0.19 19.92
CA PHE A 218 -16.08 -1.07 21.06
C PHE A 218 -14.94 -2.08 20.79
N LEU A 219 -14.96 -2.78 19.65
CA LEU A 219 -13.90 -3.73 19.28
C LEU A 219 -12.52 -3.07 19.15
N VAL A 220 -12.45 -1.88 18.53
CA VAL A 220 -11.21 -1.10 18.40
C VAL A 220 -10.71 -0.66 19.77
N ALA A 221 -11.59 -0.18 20.65
CA ALA A 221 -11.22 0.19 22.02
C ALA A 221 -10.67 -1.03 22.80
N CYS A 222 -11.34 -2.18 22.73
CA CYS A 222 -10.87 -3.42 23.33
C CYS A 222 -9.51 -3.86 22.76
N SER A 223 -9.32 -3.79 21.44
CA SER A 223 -8.07 -4.14 20.76
C SER A 223 -6.93 -3.19 21.14
N SER A 224 -7.20 -1.88 21.23
CA SER A 224 -6.21 -0.88 21.61
C SER A 224 -5.75 -1.04 23.07
N VAL A 225 -6.69 -1.33 23.98
CA VAL A 225 -6.38 -1.63 25.40
C VAL A 225 -5.63 -2.96 25.54
N TYR A 226 -6.01 -3.98 24.76
CA TYR A 226 -5.29 -5.26 24.74
C TYR A 226 -3.85 -5.07 24.25
N SER A 227 -3.67 -4.37 23.12
CA SER A 227 -2.35 -4.06 22.57
C SER A 227 -1.50 -3.27 23.56
N LEU A 228 -2.07 -2.31 24.29
CA LEU A 228 -1.36 -1.55 25.32
C LEU A 228 -0.85 -2.45 26.47
N LYS A 229 -1.62 -3.48 26.82
CA LYS A 229 -1.32 -4.35 27.97
C LYS A 229 -0.35 -5.49 27.64
N TYR A 230 -0.42 -6.04 26.42
CA TYR A 230 0.28 -7.28 26.07
C TYR A 230 1.35 -7.13 24.99
N GLU A 231 1.34 -6.06 24.19
CA GLU A 231 2.32 -5.85 23.13
C GLU A 231 3.42 -4.86 23.55
N ARG A 232 4.62 -5.03 22.97
CA ARG A 232 5.74 -4.10 23.18
C ARG A 232 5.68 -2.98 22.16
N HIS A 233 5.54 -1.75 22.65
CA HIS A 233 5.53 -0.54 21.84
C HIS A 233 6.84 0.22 21.98
N ARG A 234 7.35 0.77 20.87
CA ARG A 234 8.58 1.60 20.86
C ARG A 234 8.38 2.92 21.60
N SER A 235 7.17 3.48 21.54
CA SER A 235 6.80 4.75 22.18
C SER A 235 5.27 4.87 22.30
N TRP A 236 4.80 5.84 23.10
CA TRP A 236 3.38 6.21 23.15
C TRP A 236 2.85 6.68 21.79
N TYR A 237 3.69 7.34 20.98
CA TYR A 237 3.35 7.73 19.61
C TYR A 237 3.06 6.50 18.74
N SER A 238 3.94 5.50 18.77
CA SER A 238 3.79 4.26 17.99
C SER A 238 2.54 3.48 18.40
N TRP A 239 2.22 3.43 19.70
CA TRP A 239 0.99 2.80 20.19
C TRP A 239 -0.29 3.52 19.73
N ILE A 240 -0.34 4.86 19.86
CA ILE A 240 -1.50 5.66 19.40
C ILE A 240 -1.68 5.47 17.89
N LEU A 241 -0.58 5.53 17.14
CA LEU A 241 -0.60 5.42 15.70
C LEU A 241 -1.05 4.03 15.25
N SER A 242 -0.54 2.96 15.88
CA SER A 242 -1.00 1.58 15.65
C SER A 242 -2.49 1.40 15.97
N SER A 243 -2.97 2.01 17.05
CA SER A 243 -4.38 1.99 17.43
C SER A 243 -5.27 2.75 16.44
N LEU A 244 -4.82 3.91 15.95
CA LEU A 244 -5.50 4.69 14.92
C LEU A 244 -5.55 3.96 13.59
N THR A 245 -4.45 3.33 13.17
CA THR A 245 -4.40 2.51 11.95
C THR A 245 -5.36 1.33 12.05
N SER A 246 -5.40 0.66 13.21
CA SER A 246 -6.39 -0.41 13.47
C SER A 246 -7.83 0.11 13.34
N CYS A 247 -8.10 1.30 13.86
CA CYS A 247 -9.40 1.96 13.72
C CYS A 247 -9.73 2.27 12.25
N VAL A 248 -8.77 2.81 11.50
CA VAL A 248 -8.93 3.14 10.07
C VAL A 248 -9.21 1.89 9.24
N TYR A 249 -8.44 0.82 9.42
CA TYR A 249 -8.67 -0.44 8.71
C TYR A 249 -10.01 -1.05 9.08
N MET A 250 -10.44 -0.91 10.32
CA MET A 250 -11.73 -1.39 10.75
C MET A 250 -12.88 -0.53 10.21
N PHE A 251 -12.72 0.80 10.20
CA PHE A 251 -13.69 1.73 9.63
C PHE A 251 -13.84 1.57 8.11
N GLY A 252 -12.73 1.34 7.39
CA GLY A 252 -12.78 1.05 5.96
C GLY A 252 -13.63 -0.20 5.64
N PHE A 253 -13.62 -1.20 6.52
CA PHE A 253 -14.43 -2.42 6.35
C PHE A 253 -15.91 -2.11 6.43
N ILE A 254 -16.27 -1.31 7.44
CA ILE A 254 -17.64 -0.84 7.66
C ILE A 254 -18.13 -0.09 6.43
N MET A 255 -17.35 0.86 5.91
CA MET A 255 -17.78 1.69 4.78
C MET A 255 -18.08 0.88 3.51
N MET A 256 -17.46 -0.30 3.35
CA MET A 256 -17.72 -1.19 2.21
C MET A 256 -18.90 -2.16 2.43
N CYS A 257 -19.30 -2.42 3.67
CA CYS A 257 -20.39 -3.34 4.00
C CYS A 257 -21.79 -2.89 3.53
N PRO A 258 -22.18 -1.59 3.62
CA PRO A 258 -23.46 -1.10 3.12
C PRO A 258 -23.70 -1.43 1.66
N GLN A 259 -22.68 -1.33 0.79
CA GLN A 259 -22.88 -1.63 -0.61
C GLN A 259 -23.22 -3.11 -0.83
N LEU A 260 -22.51 -4.02 -0.16
CA LEU A 260 -22.81 -5.46 -0.18
C LEU A 260 -24.25 -5.73 0.29
N PHE A 261 -24.69 -5.03 1.33
CA PHE A 261 -26.04 -5.15 1.87
C PHE A 261 -27.10 -4.60 0.91
N ILE A 262 -26.86 -3.42 0.31
CA ILE A 262 -27.76 -2.77 -0.66
C ILE A 262 -27.89 -3.65 -1.90
N ASN A 263 -26.77 -4.19 -2.43
CA ASN A 263 -26.78 -5.15 -3.52
C ASN A 263 -27.68 -6.36 -3.23
N TYR A 264 -27.56 -6.91 -2.02
CA TYR A 264 -28.36 -8.04 -1.57
C TYR A 264 -29.85 -7.69 -1.42
N LYS A 265 -30.18 -6.53 -0.87
CA LYS A 265 -31.57 -6.07 -0.64
C LYS A 265 -32.28 -5.67 -1.93
N LEU A 266 -31.61 -4.91 -2.80
CA LEU A 266 -32.17 -4.44 -4.07
C LEU A 266 -32.09 -5.50 -5.18
N LYS A 267 -31.33 -6.59 -4.96
CA LYS A 267 -31.10 -7.65 -5.95
C LYS A 267 -30.56 -7.08 -7.28
N SER A 268 -29.75 -6.02 -7.20
CA SER A 268 -29.09 -5.36 -8.33
C SER A 268 -27.73 -4.82 -7.91
N VAL A 269 -26.77 -4.76 -8.84
CA VAL A 269 -25.40 -4.26 -8.59
C VAL A 269 -25.18 -2.98 -9.38
N ALA A 270 -24.57 -1.95 -8.77
CA ALA A 270 -24.24 -0.71 -9.46
C ALA A 270 -23.19 -0.97 -10.54
N HIS A 271 -23.18 -0.14 -11.58
CA HIS A 271 -22.09 -0.15 -12.55
C HIS A 271 -20.76 0.19 -11.87
N LEU A 272 -19.69 -0.54 -12.19
CA LEU A 272 -18.36 -0.35 -11.62
C LEU A 272 -17.32 -0.20 -12.74
N PRO A 273 -16.30 0.67 -12.56
CA PRO A 273 -15.17 0.78 -13.47
C PRO A 273 -14.30 -0.49 -13.35
N TRP A 274 -14.54 -1.46 -14.22
CA TRP A 274 -13.93 -2.78 -14.12
C TRP A 274 -12.40 -2.73 -14.33
N ARG A 275 -11.88 -1.73 -15.05
CA ARG A 275 -10.42 -1.54 -15.16
C ARG A 275 -9.79 -1.21 -13.82
N GLN A 276 -10.32 -0.22 -13.11
CA GLN A 276 -9.81 0.21 -11.81
C GLN A 276 -9.95 -0.88 -10.74
N MET A 277 -11.11 -1.55 -10.70
CA MET A 277 -11.37 -2.64 -9.77
C MET A 277 -10.45 -3.85 -10.02
N THR A 278 -10.14 -4.16 -11.28
CA THR A 278 -9.16 -5.22 -11.62
C THR A 278 -7.76 -4.84 -11.11
N TYR A 279 -7.31 -3.61 -11.33
CA TYR A 279 -5.98 -3.17 -10.88
C TYR A 279 -5.88 -3.22 -9.35
N LYS A 280 -6.91 -2.75 -8.66
CA LYS A 280 -6.95 -2.77 -7.19
C LYS A 280 -6.97 -4.21 -6.63
N PHE A 281 -7.72 -5.11 -7.26
CA PHE A 281 -7.75 -6.52 -6.88
C PHE A 281 -6.41 -7.22 -7.13
N LEU A 282 -5.79 -6.99 -8.29
CA LEU A 282 -4.47 -7.55 -8.60
C LEU A 282 -3.41 -7.05 -7.61
N ASN A 283 -3.46 -5.78 -7.21
CA ASN A 283 -2.61 -5.26 -6.13
C ASN A 283 -2.81 -6.02 -4.82
N THR A 284 -4.06 -6.26 -4.45
CA THR A 284 -4.41 -6.92 -3.19
C THR A 284 -3.93 -8.38 -3.16
N ILE A 285 -4.10 -9.13 -4.26
CA ILE A 285 -3.54 -10.49 -4.41
C ILE A 285 -2.01 -10.48 -4.30
N ILE A 286 -1.36 -9.49 -4.91
CA ILE A 286 0.09 -9.36 -4.88
C ILE A 286 0.56 -9.05 -3.46
N ASP A 287 -0.11 -8.15 -2.74
CA ASP A 287 0.18 -7.82 -1.35
C ASP A 287 0.00 -9.03 -0.42
N ASP A 288 -1.01 -9.87 -0.65
CA ASP A 288 -1.20 -11.13 0.06
C ASP A 288 -0.07 -12.13 -0.25
N LEU A 289 0.39 -12.22 -1.51
CA LEU A 289 1.55 -13.03 -1.86
C LEU A 289 2.82 -12.52 -1.16
N PHE A 290 3.01 -11.19 -1.10
CA PHE A 290 4.11 -10.58 -0.35
C PHE A 290 4.04 -10.86 1.13
N ALA A 291 2.85 -10.84 1.71
CA ALA A 291 2.63 -11.17 3.10
C ALA A 291 3.06 -12.61 3.45
N PHE A 292 3.05 -13.54 2.49
CA PHE A 292 3.57 -14.90 2.67
C PHE A 292 5.09 -15.01 2.53
N VAL A 293 5.72 -14.13 1.75
CA VAL A 293 7.16 -14.22 1.42
C VAL A 293 8.02 -13.26 2.25
N ILE A 294 7.49 -12.09 2.60
CA ILE A 294 8.18 -11.03 3.34
C ILE A 294 7.45 -10.81 4.66
N LYS A 295 8.20 -10.60 5.75
CA LYS A 295 7.63 -10.27 7.07
C LYS A 295 7.01 -8.88 7.06
N MET A 296 5.77 -8.78 6.61
CA MET A 296 4.92 -7.59 6.71
C MET A 296 4.23 -7.52 8.09
N PRO A 297 3.93 -6.32 8.63
CA PRO A 297 3.13 -6.16 9.84
C PRO A 297 1.78 -6.87 9.70
N ILE A 298 1.40 -7.69 10.69
CA ILE A 298 0.16 -8.49 10.69
C ILE A 298 -1.07 -7.61 10.44
N LEU A 299 -1.07 -6.38 10.96
CA LEU A 299 -2.17 -5.43 10.80
C LEU A 299 -2.40 -5.04 9.33
N HIS A 300 -1.32 -4.84 8.57
CA HIS A 300 -1.39 -4.56 7.13
C HIS A 300 -1.90 -5.78 6.36
N ARG A 301 -1.39 -6.97 6.69
CA ARG A 301 -1.82 -8.25 6.07
C ARG A 301 -3.31 -8.49 6.23
N LEU A 302 -3.85 -8.24 7.42
CA LEU A 302 -5.28 -8.42 7.69
C LEU A 302 -6.14 -7.43 6.90
N SER A 303 -5.65 -6.20 6.69
CA SER A 303 -6.37 -5.19 5.90
C SER A 303 -6.42 -5.52 4.41
N VAL A 304 -5.35 -6.10 3.85
CA VAL A 304 -5.28 -6.51 2.45
C VAL A 304 -6.20 -7.72 2.21
N PHE A 305 -6.05 -8.77 3.01
CA PHE A 305 -6.90 -9.97 2.96
C PHE A 305 -8.41 -9.65 3.06
N ARG A 306 -8.75 -8.66 3.89
CA ARG A 306 -10.12 -8.14 4.05
C ARG A 306 -10.68 -7.59 2.73
N ASP A 307 -9.91 -6.78 2.01
CA ASP A 307 -10.34 -6.18 0.75
C ASP A 307 -10.56 -7.26 -0.33
N ASP A 308 -9.77 -8.33 -0.32
CA ASP A 308 -9.96 -9.50 -1.20
C ASP A 308 -11.25 -10.26 -0.90
N VAL A 309 -11.56 -10.53 0.38
CA VAL A 309 -12.82 -11.20 0.77
C VAL A 309 -14.04 -10.38 0.33
N ILE A 310 -14.02 -9.06 0.55
CA ILE A 310 -15.11 -8.17 0.10
C ILE A 310 -15.24 -8.20 -1.42
N PHE A 311 -14.12 -8.11 -2.14
CA PHE A 311 -14.11 -8.15 -3.59
C PHE A 311 -14.71 -9.46 -4.14
N LEU A 312 -14.36 -10.61 -3.57
CA LEU A 312 -14.92 -11.90 -3.98
C LEU A 312 -16.43 -12.00 -3.76
N ILE A 313 -16.93 -11.52 -2.60
CA ILE A 313 -18.38 -11.48 -2.34
C ILE A 313 -19.07 -10.57 -3.35
N TYR A 314 -18.45 -9.44 -3.69
CA TYR A 314 -18.99 -8.52 -4.67
C TYR A 314 -19.07 -9.14 -6.08
N VAL A 315 -18.00 -9.82 -6.53
CA VAL A 315 -17.99 -10.55 -7.81
C VAL A 315 -19.09 -11.61 -7.83
N TYR A 316 -19.28 -12.33 -6.73
CA TYR A 316 -20.38 -13.29 -6.58
C TYR A 316 -21.76 -12.63 -6.68
N GLN A 317 -21.97 -11.50 -6.01
CA GLN A 317 -23.22 -10.73 -6.11
C GLN A 317 -23.51 -10.26 -7.54
N ARG A 318 -22.49 -9.78 -8.25
CA ARG A 318 -22.61 -9.37 -9.66
C ARG A 318 -22.93 -10.54 -10.60
N TRP A 319 -22.48 -11.75 -10.27
CA TRP A 319 -22.82 -12.94 -11.06
C TRP A 319 -24.30 -13.32 -10.93
N ILE A 320 -24.90 -13.12 -9.75
CA ILE A 320 -26.28 -13.50 -9.47
C ILE A 320 -27.28 -12.37 -9.77
N TYR A 321 -26.88 -11.11 -9.59
CA TYR A 321 -27.78 -9.95 -9.70
C TYR A 321 -27.48 -9.12 -10.96
N PRO A 322 -28.51 -8.62 -11.67
CA PRO A 322 -28.33 -7.76 -12.84
C PRO A 322 -27.65 -6.44 -12.49
N VAL A 323 -26.86 -5.92 -13.45
CA VAL A 323 -26.15 -4.64 -13.31
C VAL A 323 -27.11 -3.48 -13.65
N ASP A 324 -27.34 -2.61 -12.68
CA ASP A 324 -28.10 -1.38 -12.82
C ASP A 324 -27.16 -0.21 -13.17
N LYS A 325 -27.25 0.24 -14.42
CA LYS A 325 -26.40 1.31 -14.97
C LYS A 325 -26.79 2.70 -14.50
N LYS A 326 -28.02 2.91 -14.02
CA LYS A 326 -28.48 4.22 -13.55
C LYS A 326 -28.06 4.50 -12.11
N ARG A 327 -27.66 3.47 -11.37
CA ARG A 327 -27.28 3.59 -9.97
C ARG A 327 -25.83 4.03 -9.86
N VAL A 328 -25.62 5.16 -9.19
CA VAL A 328 -24.29 5.64 -8.83
C VAL A 328 -23.69 4.68 -7.80
N ASN A 329 -22.44 4.26 -8.01
CA ASN A 329 -21.73 3.41 -7.07
C ASN A 329 -21.07 4.23 -5.94
N GLU A 330 -20.50 3.53 -4.97
CA GLU A 330 -19.79 4.07 -3.78
C GLU A 330 -18.65 5.05 -4.12
N PHE A 331 -18.14 4.96 -5.35
CA PHE A 331 -17.04 5.77 -5.87
C PHE A 331 -17.53 6.90 -6.79
N GLY A 332 -18.84 7.10 -6.90
CA GLY A 332 -19.44 8.15 -7.73
C GLY A 332 -19.59 7.83 -9.21
N PHE A 333 -19.38 6.59 -9.67
CA PHE A 333 -19.58 6.24 -11.08
C PHE A 333 -21.03 5.82 -11.36
N SER A 334 -21.63 6.41 -12.39
CA SER A 334 -22.81 5.87 -13.06
C SER A 334 -22.41 5.17 -14.36
N GLY A 335 -23.27 4.29 -14.88
CA GLY A 335 -23.05 3.63 -16.17
C GLY A 335 -23.13 4.57 -17.38
N ASP A 336 -23.65 5.78 -17.20
CA ASP A 336 -23.77 6.77 -18.28
C ASP A 336 -22.44 7.54 -18.48
N ASP A 337 -21.64 7.70 -17.43
CA ASP A 337 -20.35 8.43 -17.48
C ASP A 337 -19.30 7.71 -18.35
N GLU A 338 -19.27 6.37 -18.33
CA GLU A 338 -18.37 5.56 -19.18
C GLU A 338 -18.77 5.59 -20.67
N VAL A 339 -20.06 5.75 -20.99
CA VAL A 339 -20.54 5.81 -22.38
C VAL A 339 -20.11 7.13 -23.02
N THR A 340 -20.17 8.23 -22.27
CA THR A 340 -19.59 9.52 -22.69
C THR A 340 -18.08 9.45 -22.86
N ASP A 341 -17.35 8.81 -21.94
CA ASP A 341 -15.88 8.73 -22.04
C ASP A 341 -15.44 7.82 -23.21
N GLY A 342 -16.18 6.73 -23.49
CA GLY A 342 -15.97 5.87 -24.65
C GLY A 342 -16.29 6.57 -25.98
N ALA A 343 -17.33 7.40 -26.04
CA ALA A 343 -17.65 8.20 -27.22
C ALA A 343 -16.60 9.28 -27.51
N VAL A 344 -16.05 9.91 -26.46
CA VAL A 344 -14.98 10.91 -26.58
C VAL A 344 -13.65 10.27 -27.02
N ASP A 345 -13.25 9.14 -26.42
CA ASP A 345 -12.03 8.41 -26.84
C ASP A 345 -12.13 7.88 -28.29
N THR A 346 -13.33 7.54 -28.75
CA THR A 346 -13.56 7.11 -30.13
C THR A 346 -13.50 8.28 -31.11
N ALA A 347 -14.05 9.44 -30.73
CA ALA A 347 -13.97 10.67 -31.53
C ALA A 347 -12.53 11.20 -31.67
N VAL A 348 -11.74 11.18 -30.59
CA VAL A 348 -10.32 11.59 -30.61
C VAL A 348 -9.49 10.65 -31.49
N LYS A 349 -9.73 9.34 -31.44
CA LYS A 349 -9.05 8.37 -32.32
C LYS A 349 -9.47 8.48 -33.78
N GLU A 350 -10.70 8.89 -34.07
CA GLU A 350 -11.15 9.18 -35.44
C GLU A 350 -10.56 10.47 -35.99
N GLU A 351 -10.35 11.49 -35.17
CA GLU A 351 -9.63 12.71 -35.56
C GLU A 351 -8.14 12.44 -35.80
N GLU A 352 -7.46 11.67 -34.94
CA GLU A 352 -6.05 11.29 -35.16
C GLU A 352 -5.85 10.43 -36.42
N LYS A 353 -6.84 9.60 -36.80
CA LYS A 353 -6.82 8.83 -38.05
C LYS A 353 -7.08 9.67 -39.31
N LYS A 354 -7.74 10.83 -39.18
CA LYS A 354 -7.98 11.76 -40.31
C LYS A 354 -6.82 12.73 -40.53
N THR A 355 -5.87 12.79 -39.60
CA THR A 355 -4.74 13.73 -39.61
C THR A 355 -3.39 13.06 -39.90
N ASN A 356 -3.37 11.75 -40.17
CA ASN A 356 -2.20 11.00 -40.65
C ASN A 356 -2.37 10.51 -42.08
#